data_AF-A0A7S0M0L0-F1
#
_entry.id   AF-A0A7S0M0L0-F1
#
_cell.length_a   1.000
_cell.length_b   1.000
_cell.length_c   1.000
_cell.angle_alpha   90.00
_cell.angle_beta   90.00
_cell.angle_gamma   90.00
#
_symmetry.space_group_name_H-M   'P 1'
#
loop_
_entity.id
_entity.type
_entity.pdbx_description
1 polymer ?
#
loop_
_entity_poly.entity_id
_entity_poly.type
_entity_poly.pdbx_seq_one_letter_code
_entity_poly.pdbx_strand_id
1 'polypeptide(L)'
;RTPIASMRTKVASESCPSEHDVWLDLFEDTIALAVEDGSSRDSSSFVAYMQEMLPLEVMNSLENLSGSSSVLEDIWMERFSSVESEVLEEEDSFLGDKCCVMCERDNVRLTRHHLYPRETHSALIKKGAEKVKLQETIPVCGMCHGTIHRFFTNNELSAEYFTLDRLMSNEKMYRFAAWASKQ
;
A
#
# COMPACT_ATOMS: atom_id res chain seq x y z
N ARG A 1 7.56 -13.95 -57.17
CA ARG A 1 6.40 -13.31 -56.51
C ARG A 1 6.47 -13.68 -55.03
N THR A 2 6.53 -12.64 -54.21
CA THR A 2 6.42 -12.51 -52.75
C THR A 2 6.02 -13.72 -51.87
N PRO A 3 6.64 -13.86 -50.67
CA PRO A 3 6.26 -14.78 -49.58
C PRO A 3 5.33 -14.11 -48.54
N ILE A 4 4.55 -14.89 -47.78
CA ILE A 4 3.73 -14.46 -46.61
C ILE A 4 3.88 -15.52 -45.50
N ALA A 5 4.72 -15.25 -44.49
CA ALA A 5 4.41 -14.93 -43.08
C ALA A 5 4.34 -16.18 -42.16
N SER A 6 5.31 -16.36 -41.25
CA SER A 6 5.33 -15.89 -39.83
C SER A 6 4.36 -16.71 -38.97
N MET A 7 4.80 -17.47 -37.97
CA MET A 7 5.26 -16.94 -36.69
C MET A 7 6.32 -17.87 -36.03
N ARG A 8 7.50 -17.31 -35.80
CA ARG A 8 8.43 -17.74 -34.75
C ARG A 8 8.12 -16.90 -33.51
N THR A 9 7.67 -17.52 -32.43
CA THR A 9 7.74 -16.90 -31.10
C THR A 9 9.22 -16.90 -30.67
N LYS A 10 9.86 -15.73 -30.79
CA LYS A 10 11.12 -15.45 -30.11
C LYS A 10 10.81 -15.38 -28.61
N VAL A 11 11.35 -16.32 -27.84
CA VAL A 11 11.53 -16.16 -26.40
C VAL A 11 12.48 -14.98 -26.20
N ALA A 12 12.09 -14.04 -25.34
CA ALA A 12 12.84 -12.85 -25.02
C ALA A 12 14.23 -13.22 -24.49
N SER A 13 15.24 -12.54 -25.01
CA SER A 13 16.59 -12.55 -24.48
C SER A 13 16.61 -11.79 -23.15
N GLU A 14 16.80 -12.51 -22.05
CA GLU A 14 17.20 -11.93 -20.77
C GLU A 14 18.61 -11.35 -20.94
N SER A 15 18.74 -10.04 -20.84
CA SER A 15 20.04 -9.36 -20.82
C SER A 15 20.66 -9.56 -19.43
N CYS A 16 21.90 -10.06 -19.38
CA CYS A 16 22.66 -10.18 -18.14
C CYS A 16 22.86 -8.78 -17.55
N PRO A 17 22.53 -8.53 -16.26
CA PRO A 17 22.79 -7.24 -15.63
C PRO A 17 24.28 -6.93 -15.65
N SER A 18 24.64 -5.69 -15.97
CA SER A 18 26.03 -5.24 -15.89
C SER A 18 26.44 -5.13 -14.42
N GLU A 19 27.74 -5.21 -14.09
CA GLU A 19 28.21 -5.07 -12.69
C GLU A 19 27.71 -3.76 -12.06
N HIS A 20 27.56 -2.71 -12.87
CA HIS A 20 27.03 -1.41 -12.46
C HIS A 20 25.55 -1.47 -12.02
N ASP A 21 24.73 -2.32 -12.64
CA ASP A 21 23.32 -2.50 -12.27
C ASP A 21 23.21 -3.15 -10.89
N VAL A 22 24.10 -4.09 -10.58
CA VAL A 22 24.12 -4.79 -9.28
C VAL A 22 24.49 -3.84 -8.13
N TRP A 23 25.42 -2.91 -8.36
CA TRP A 23 25.81 -1.92 -7.35
C TRP A 23 24.74 -0.86 -7.11
N LEU A 24 24.00 -0.47 -8.15
CA LEU A 24 22.87 0.45 -8.03
C LEU A 24 21.70 -0.20 -7.28
N ASP A 25 21.38 -1.46 -7.60
CA ASP A 25 20.34 -2.21 -6.89
C ASP A 25 20.70 -2.34 -5.40
N LEU A 26 21.95 -2.67 -5.08
CA LEU A 26 22.42 -2.74 -3.69
C LEU A 26 22.34 -1.39 -2.97
N PHE A 27 22.62 -0.29 -3.66
CA PHE A 27 22.52 1.05 -3.11
C PHE A 27 21.07 1.42 -2.79
N GLU A 28 20.14 1.20 -3.71
CA GLU A 28 18.71 1.45 -3.51
C GLU A 28 18.13 0.56 -2.40
N ASP A 29 18.51 -0.71 -2.35
CA ASP A 29 18.11 -1.63 -1.29
C ASP A 29 18.61 -1.16 0.09
N THR A 30 19.85 -0.68 0.17
CA THR A 30 20.41 -0.18 1.44
C THR A 30 19.67 1.09 1.88
N ILE A 31 19.33 1.98 0.94
CA ILE A 31 18.50 3.16 1.22
C ILE A 31 17.14 2.74 1.77
N ALA A 32 16.50 1.73 1.17
CA ALA A 32 15.22 1.21 1.66
C ALA A 32 15.33 0.68 3.10
N LEU A 33 16.40 -0.06 3.41
CA LEU A 33 16.67 -0.56 4.76
C LEU A 33 16.90 0.59 5.76
N ALA A 34 17.59 1.66 5.35
CA ALA A 34 17.80 2.84 6.20
C ALA A 34 16.48 3.56 6.54
N VAL A 35 15.51 3.54 5.62
CA VAL A 35 14.16 4.07 5.85
C VAL A 35 13.37 3.16 6.81
N GLU A 36 13.42 1.84 6.61
CA GLU A 36 12.75 0.87 7.48
C GLU A 36 13.27 0.90 8.93
N ASP A 37 14.58 1.08 9.09
CA ASP A 37 15.24 1.20 10.40
C ASP A 37 15.07 2.59 11.04
N GLY A 38 14.49 3.54 10.30
CA GLY A 38 14.29 4.92 10.75
C GLY A 38 15.58 5.74 10.83
N SER A 39 16.66 5.28 10.20
CA SER A 39 17.95 5.96 10.11
C SER A 39 17.97 7.07 9.04
N SER A 40 16.93 7.18 8.19
CA SER A 40 16.78 8.27 7.20
C SER A 40 16.20 9.58 7.75
N ARG A 41 15.90 9.66 9.06
CA ARG A 41 15.22 10.81 9.70
C ARG A 41 16.04 12.10 9.74
N ASP A 42 17.36 11.99 9.72
CA ASP A 42 18.29 13.10 9.64
C ASP A 42 19.49 12.72 8.78
N SER A 43 20.11 13.72 8.16
CA SER A 43 21.23 13.54 7.22
C SER A 43 22.39 12.78 7.87
N SER A 44 22.67 13.04 9.14
CA SER A 44 23.83 12.46 9.83
C SER A 44 23.63 10.97 10.11
N SER A 45 22.45 10.58 10.59
CA SER A 45 22.07 9.17 10.78
C SER A 45 22.02 8.41 9.46
N PHE A 46 21.52 9.04 8.39
CA PHE A 46 21.45 8.41 7.07
C PHE A 46 22.85 8.15 6.52
N VAL A 47 23.73 9.16 6.55
CA VAL A 47 25.11 9.04 6.07
C VAL A 47 25.86 7.97 6.87
N ALA A 48 25.72 7.95 8.19
CA ALA A 48 26.37 6.95 9.04
C ALA A 48 25.88 5.52 8.71
N TYR A 49 24.57 5.33 8.55
CA TYR A 49 23.99 4.04 8.22
C TYR A 49 24.43 3.55 6.82
N MET A 50 24.43 4.44 5.82
CA MET A 50 24.96 4.13 4.49
C MET A 50 26.44 3.72 4.56
N GLN A 51 27.25 4.43 5.32
CA GLN A 51 28.68 4.13 5.46
C GLN A 51 28.96 2.80 6.17
N GLU A 52 28.08 2.38 7.08
CA GLU A 52 28.20 1.10 7.79
C GLU A 52 27.70 -0.09 6.97
N MET A 53 26.67 0.11 6.14
CA MET A 53 25.98 -0.97 5.43
C MET A 53 26.42 -1.13 3.96
N LEU A 54 26.97 -0.10 3.32
CA LEU A 54 27.51 -0.19 1.96
C LEU A 54 29.00 -0.57 1.94
N PRO A 55 29.42 -1.48 1.04
CA PRO A 55 30.83 -1.76 0.82
C PRO A 55 31.61 -0.52 0.36
N LEU A 56 32.85 -0.38 0.84
CA LEU A 56 33.74 0.77 0.55
C LEU A 56 33.98 0.97 -0.96
N GLU A 57 33.95 -0.10 -1.74
CA GLU A 57 34.08 -0.07 -3.19
C GLU A 57 32.91 0.67 -3.87
N VAL A 58 31.71 0.56 -3.32
CA VAL A 58 30.51 1.26 -3.81
C VAL A 58 30.59 2.73 -3.47
N MET A 59 30.98 3.05 -2.23
CA MET A 59 31.11 4.42 -1.77
C MET A 59 32.16 5.19 -2.58
N ASN A 60 33.34 4.59 -2.80
CA ASN A 60 34.37 5.20 -3.64
C ASN A 60 33.91 5.37 -5.09
N SER A 61 33.08 4.48 -5.61
CA SER A 61 32.54 4.60 -6.97
C SER A 61 31.54 5.76 -7.07
N LEU A 62 30.68 5.93 -6.06
CA LEU A 62 29.71 7.03 -5.98
C LEU A 62 30.39 8.41 -5.83
N GLU A 63 31.44 8.51 -5.02
CA GLU A 63 32.25 9.74 -4.87
C GLU A 63 32.99 10.10 -6.17
N ASN A 64 33.55 9.12 -6.87
CA ASN A 64 34.24 9.36 -8.14
C ASN A 64 33.31 9.81 -9.28
N LEU A 65 32.05 9.34 -9.27
CA LEU A 65 31.05 9.70 -10.29
C LEU A 65 30.43 11.08 -10.07
N SER A 66 30.21 11.45 -8.81
CA SER A 66 29.61 12.73 -8.43
C SER A 66 30.64 13.86 -8.26
N GLY A 67 31.91 13.52 -7.97
CA GLY A 67 33.00 14.47 -7.78
C GLY A 67 32.92 15.30 -6.50
N SER A 68 32.04 14.94 -5.56
CA SER A 68 31.88 15.60 -4.26
C SER A 68 32.06 14.61 -3.12
N SER A 69 32.59 15.07 -1.98
CA SER A 69 32.65 14.28 -0.74
C SER A 69 31.31 14.27 0.03
N SER A 70 30.33 15.06 -0.41
CA SER A 70 29.00 15.22 0.21
C SER A 70 27.89 14.42 -0.45
N VAL A 71 28.21 13.46 -1.34
CA VAL A 71 27.22 12.76 -2.20
C VAL A 71 26.03 12.23 -1.42
N LEU A 72 26.27 11.61 -0.27
CA LEU A 72 25.22 11.02 0.55
C LEU A 72 24.35 12.07 1.25
N GLU A 73 24.95 13.21 1.65
CA GLU A 73 24.20 14.35 2.18
C GLU A 73 23.37 15.02 1.08
N ASP A 74 23.91 15.15 -0.12
CA ASP A 74 23.20 15.70 -1.28
C ASP A 74 22.03 14.79 -1.69
N ILE A 75 22.25 13.47 -1.75
CA ILE A 75 21.22 12.47 -1.99
C ILE A 75 20.15 12.53 -0.89
N TRP A 76 20.55 12.72 0.37
CA TRP A 76 19.59 12.87 1.46
C TRP A 76 18.79 14.16 1.36
N MET A 77 19.41 15.26 0.96
CA MET A 77 18.73 16.53 0.73
C MET A 77 17.72 16.44 -0.42
N GLU A 78 18.07 15.73 -1.50
CA GLU A 78 17.14 15.54 -2.63
C GLU A 78 16.01 14.55 -2.31
N ARG A 79 16.33 13.42 -1.67
CA ARG A 79 15.37 12.31 -1.46
C ARG A 79 14.60 12.35 -0.15
N PHE A 80 15.14 12.97 0.90
CA PHE A 80 14.57 12.90 2.25
C PHE A 80 14.27 14.28 2.85
N SER A 81 15.03 15.32 2.53
CA SER A 81 14.79 16.69 3.06
C SER A 81 13.55 17.36 2.46
N SER A 82 13.12 16.97 1.25
CA SER A 82 11.84 17.40 0.65
C SER A 82 10.68 16.42 0.90
N VAL A 83 10.96 15.24 1.46
CA VAL A 83 9.99 14.17 1.70
C VAL A 83 9.52 14.21 3.16
N GLU A 84 9.04 15.38 3.58
CA GLU A 84 7.97 15.44 4.59
C GLU A 84 6.60 15.64 3.94
N SER A 85 6.51 15.68 2.60
CA SER A 85 5.23 15.91 1.92
C SER A 85 4.88 15.01 0.74
N GLU A 86 5.77 14.19 0.17
CA GLU A 86 5.39 13.34 -0.96
C GLU A 86 6.08 11.97 -0.87
N VAL A 87 5.27 10.90 -0.93
CA VAL A 87 5.61 9.46 -0.98
C VAL A 87 5.49 8.67 0.33
N LEU A 88 4.25 8.53 0.80
CA LEU A 88 3.57 7.22 0.85
C LEU A 88 2.08 7.41 0.46
N GLU A 89 1.83 7.73 -0.80
CA GLU A 89 0.49 7.63 -1.41
C GLU A 89 0.60 7.01 -2.82
N GLU A 90 1.11 5.77 -2.93
CA GLU A 90 1.05 5.01 -4.20
C GLU A 90 0.26 3.68 -4.12
N GLU A 91 -0.44 3.38 -3.02
CA GLU A 91 -1.41 2.25 -2.97
C GLU A 91 -2.78 2.59 -2.36
N ASP A 92 -3.22 3.85 -2.33
CA ASP A 92 -4.62 4.19 -2.00
C ASP A 92 -5.21 5.28 -2.90
N SER A 93 -5.15 5.06 -4.21
CA SER A 93 -6.08 5.70 -5.17
C SER A 93 -7.55 5.27 -4.98
N PHE A 94 -7.90 4.80 -3.77
CA PHE A 94 -9.25 4.57 -3.27
C PHE A 94 -9.73 5.70 -2.33
N LEU A 95 -9.09 6.87 -2.32
CA LEU A 95 -9.71 8.10 -1.78
C LEU A 95 -10.73 8.68 -2.77
N GLY A 96 -11.56 7.80 -3.33
CA GLY A 96 -12.69 8.13 -4.19
C GLY A 96 -13.87 8.77 -3.44
N ASP A 97 -13.89 8.68 -2.11
CA ASP A 97 -14.85 9.39 -1.29
C ASP A 97 -14.18 9.72 0.06
N LYS A 98 -13.96 11.02 0.34
CA LYS A 98 -13.55 11.50 1.69
C LYS A 98 -14.69 11.38 2.71
N CYS A 99 -15.75 10.65 2.39
CA CYS A 99 -16.93 10.48 3.20
C CYS A 99 -17.20 9.01 3.52
N CYS A 100 -17.85 8.78 4.66
CA CYS A 100 -18.25 7.45 5.07
C CYS A 100 -19.50 7.01 4.29
N VAL A 101 -19.46 5.86 3.60
CA VAL A 101 -20.62 5.39 2.80
C VAL A 101 -21.85 4.98 3.63
N MET A 102 -21.74 4.93 4.97
CA MET A 102 -22.86 4.61 5.85
C MET A 102 -23.51 5.83 6.50
N CYS A 103 -22.69 6.72 7.10
CA CYS A 103 -23.18 7.90 7.82
C CYS A 103 -22.98 9.20 7.04
N GLU A 104 -22.41 9.13 5.83
CA GLU A 104 -22.19 10.23 4.88
C GLU A 104 -21.35 11.41 5.39
N ARG A 105 -20.75 11.29 6.58
CA ARG A 105 -19.84 12.31 7.12
C ARG A 105 -18.58 12.42 6.29
N ASP A 106 -18.20 13.65 6.01
CA ASP A 106 -16.95 14.07 5.37
C ASP A 106 -15.86 14.37 6.42
N ASN A 107 -14.60 14.52 5.96
CA ASN A 107 -13.45 14.90 6.78
C ASN A 107 -13.17 14.01 8.01
N VAL A 108 -13.58 12.74 7.95
CA VAL A 108 -13.35 11.74 9.01
C VAL A 108 -12.29 10.74 8.58
N ARG A 109 -11.55 10.18 9.56
CA ARG A 109 -10.65 9.05 9.29
C ARG A 109 -11.46 7.82 8.88
N LEU A 110 -11.33 7.43 7.62
CA LEU A 110 -11.94 6.24 7.06
C LEU A 110 -11.08 5.00 7.32
N THR A 111 -11.74 3.86 7.35
CA THR A 111 -11.15 2.54 7.51
C THR A 111 -11.81 1.60 6.51
N ARG A 112 -11.05 0.63 6.02
CA ARG A 112 -11.57 -0.40 5.11
C ARG A 112 -12.29 -1.46 5.94
N HIS A 113 -13.59 -1.61 5.75
CA HIS A 113 -14.37 -2.68 6.36
C HIS A 113 -14.66 -3.77 5.33
N HIS A 114 -14.27 -5.00 5.62
CA HIS A 114 -14.54 -6.16 4.77
C HIS A 114 -16.00 -6.60 4.92
N LEU A 115 -16.76 -6.57 3.83
CA LEU A 115 -18.16 -7.03 3.81
C LEU A 115 -18.27 -8.52 4.16
N TYR A 116 -17.27 -9.30 3.74
CA TYR A 116 -17.06 -10.67 4.18
C TYR A 116 -15.88 -10.72 5.15
N PRO A 117 -16.10 -10.92 6.47
CA PRO A 117 -15.02 -10.97 7.43
C PRO A 117 -14.00 -12.05 7.06
N ARG A 118 -12.69 -11.74 7.15
CA ARG A 118 -11.60 -12.62 6.71
C ARG A 118 -11.67 -14.02 7.33
N GLU A 119 -12.12 -14.12 8.58
CA GLU A 119 -12.31 -15.39 9.29
C GLU A 119 -13.30 -16.32 8.58
N THR A 120 -14.31 -15.77 7.91
CA THR A 120 -15.33 -16.54 7.19
C THR A 120 -14.88 -16.99 5.80
N HIS A 121 -13.79 -16.44 5.27
CA HIS A 121 -13.35 -16.71 3.89
C HIS A 121 -13.06 -18.19 3.67
N SER A 122 -12.33 -18.83 4.59
CA SER A 122 -11.98 -20.24 4.48
C SER A 122 -13.22 -21.15 4.39
N ALA A 123 -14.27 -20.84 5.14
CA ALA A 123 -15.53 -21.57 5.15
C ALA A 123 -16.34 -21.33 3.87
N LEU A 124 -16.36 -20.08 3.36
CA LEU A 124 -17.07 -19.71 2.15
C LEU A 124 -16.41 -20.27 0.88
N ILE A 125 -15.07 -20.26 0.81
CA ILE A 125 -14.32 -20.85 -0.30
C ILE A 125 -14.61 -22.36 -0.41
N LYS A 126 -14.68 -23.07 0.73
CA LYS A 126 -15.07 -24.50 0.75
C LYS A 126 -16.50 -24.74 0.24
N LYS A 127 -17.39 -23.75 0.34
CA LYS A 127 -18.76 -23.79 -0.18
C LYS A 127 -18.86 -23.33 -1.66
N GLY A 128 -17.74 -23.03 -2.31
CA GLY A 128 -17.68 -22.62 -3.71
C GLY A 128 -17.73 -21.11 -3.94
N ALA A 129 -17.54 -20.28 -2.91
CA ALA A 129 -17.44 -18.83 -3.09
C ALA A 129 -16.11 -18.43 -3.75
N GLU A 130 -16.18 -17.46 -4.65
CA GLU A 130 -15.01 -16.92 -5.34
C GLU A 130 -14.21 -15.97 -4.44
N LYS A 131 -12.87 -16.11 -4.43
CA LYS A 131 -11.97 -15.30 -3.59
C LYS A 131 -12.10 -13.80 -3.85
N VAL A 132 -12.26 -13.40 -5.10
CA VAL A 132 -12.36 -11.98 -5.51
C VAL A 132 -13.54 -11.31 -4.81
N LYS A 133 -14.69 -12.00 -4.76
CA LYS A 133 -15.90 -11.50 -4.10
C LYS A 133 -15.74 -11.33 -2.59
N LEU A 134 -14.95 -12.20 -1.95
CA LEU A 134 -14.72 -12.16 -0.51
C LEU A 134 -13.81 -10.99 -0.09
N GLN A 135 -13.05 -10.43 -1.03
CA GLN A 135 -12.15 -9.29 -0.78
C GLN A 135 -12.85 -7.93 -0.87
N GLU A 136 -14.16 -7.90 -1.14
CA GLU A 136 -14.92 -6.66 -1.23
C GLU A 136 -14.89 -5.87 0.09
N THR A 137 -14.58 -4.57 -0.01
CA THR A 137 -14.46 -3.67 1.15
C THR A 137 -15.19 -2.37 0.91
N ILE A 138 -15.73 -1.79 1.98
CA ILE A 138 -16.36 -0.46 1.98
C ILE A 138 -15.59 0.53 2.86
N PRO A 139 -15.50 1.82 2.48
CA PRO A 139 -14.86 2.84 3.29
C PRO A 139 -15.84 3.36 4.36
N VAL A 140 -15.52 3.11 5.63
CA VAL A 140 -16.36 3.53 6.77
C VAL A 140 -15.54 4.23 7.84
N CYS A 141 -16.13 5.21 8.52
CA CYS A 141 -15.46 5.86 9.66
C CYS A 141 -15.32 4.89 10.84
N GLY A 142 -14.37 5.15 11.74
CA GLY A 142 -14.11 4.28 12.90
C GLY A 142 -15.34 4.02 13.79
N MET A 143 -16.24 5.00 13.92
CA MET A 143 -17.50 4.84 14.66
C MET A 143 -18.44 3.83 13.98
N CYS A 144 -18.60 3.93 12.66
CA CYS A 144 -19.43 2.99 11.91
C CYS A 144 -18.81 1.60 11.94
N HIS A 145 -17.49 1.49 11.74
CA HIS A 145 -16.77 0.23 11.81
C HIS A 145 -16.99 -0.50 13.14
N GLY A 146 -16.74 0.18 14.26
CA GLY A 146 -16.95 -0.41 15.59
C GLY A 146 -18.40 -0.80 15.85
N THR A 147 -19.35 -0.04 15.29
CA THR A 147 -20.79 -0.33 15.46
C THR A 147 -21.24 -1.55 14.66
N ILE A 148 -20.72 -1.75 13.44
CA ILE A 148 -21.01 -2.96 12.65
C ILE A 148 -20.67 -4.21 13.46
N HIS A 149 -19.46 -4.29 14.02
CA HIS A 149 -19.02 -5.43 14.83
C HIS A 149 -19.69 -5.51 16.22
N ARG A 150 -20.35 -4.43 16.66
CA ARG A 150 -21.16 -4.43 17.88
C ARG A 150 -22.57 -4.98 17.63
N PHE A 151 -23.13 -4.73 16.45
CA PHE A 151 -24.49 -5.15 16.10
C PHE A 151 -24.56 -6.52 15.47
N PHE A 152 -23.53 -6.92 14.72
CA PHE A 152 -23.50 -8.14 13.95
C PHE A 152 -22.24 -8.95 14.23
N THR A 153 -22.42 -10.26 14.33
CA THR A 153 -21.32 -11.23 14.39
C THR A 153 -20.75 -11.49 13.00
N ASN A 154 -19.53 -12.03 12.93
CA ASN A 154 -18.89 -12.36 11.66
C ASN A 154 -19.73 -13.33 10.80
N ASN A 155 -20.44 -14.26 11.45
CA ASN A 155 -21.34 -15.19 10.77
C ASN A 155 -22.55 -14.47 10.15
N GLU A 156 -23.23 -13.60 10.91
CA GLU A 156 -24.36 -12.81 10.41
C GLU A 156 -23.96 -11.89 9.26
N LEU A 157 -22.79 -11.25 9.36
CA LEU A 157 -22.23 -10.42 8.28
C LEU A 157 -22.07 -11.22 6.98
N SER A 158 -21.44 -12.39 7.05
CA SER A 158 -21.22 -13.23 5.88
C SER A 158 -22.49 -13.86 5.28
N ALA A 159 -23.52 -14.09 6.10
CA ALA A 159 -24.74 -14.78 5.70
C ALA A 159 -25.84 -13.82 5.19
N GLU A 160 -26.10 -12.74 5.93
CA GLU A 160 -27.27 -11.88 5.72
C GLU A 160 -26.90 -10.44 5.34
N TYR A 161 -25.75 -9.94 5.80
CA TYR A 161 -25.36 -8.52 5.71
C TYR A 161 -24.08 -8.26 4.90
N PHE A 162 -23.86 -9.02 3.83
CA PHE A 162 -22.64 -8.99 3.04
C PHE A 162 -22.57 -7.87 1.96
N THR A 163 -23.44 -6.86 2.04
CA THR A 163 -23.45 -5.69 1.14
C THR A 163 -23.88 -4.45 1.93
N LEU A 164 -23.53 -3.26 1.45
CA LEU A 164 -23.94 -2.00 2.08
C LEU A 164 -25.46 -1.87 2.20
N ASP A 165 -26.21 -2.16 1.14
CA ASP A 165 -27.68 -2.10 1.15
C ASP A 165 -28.29 -3.03 2.21
N ARG A 166 -27.73 -4.23 2.38
CA ARG A 166 -28.19 -5.18 3.41
C ARG A 166 -27.90 -4.66 4.81
N LEU A 167 -26.71 -4.12 5.06
CA LEU A 167 -26.37 -3.48 6.34
C LEU A 167 -27.36 -2.36 6.66
N MET A 168 -27.66 -1.51 5.68
CA MET A 168 -28.58 -0.37 5.84
C MET A 168 -30.06 -0.77 5.89
N SER A 169 -30.41 -1.98 5.43
CA SER A 169 -31.77 -2.53 5.57
C SER A 169 -32.13 -2.88 7.01
N ASN A 170 -31.14 -3.04 7.90
CA ASN A 170 -31.41 -3.30 9.32
C ASN A 170 -31.80 -2.02 10.07
N GLU A 171 -32.94 -2.03 10.77
CA GLU A 171 -33.46 -0.85 11.46
C GLU A 171 -32.45 -0.26 12.49
N LYS A 172 -31.75 -1.11 13.24
CA LYS A 172 -30.79 -0.63 14.25
C LYS A 172 -29.62 0.09 13.59
N MET A 173 -29.12 -0.46 12.49
CA MET A 173 -28.00 0.11 11.76
C MET A 173 -28.40 1.41 11.06
N TYR A 174 -29.57 1.44 10.41
CA TYR A 174 -30.11 2.63 9.78
C TYR A 174 -30.30 3.79 10.77
N ARG A 175 -30.90 3.51 11.93
CA ARG A 175 -31.10 4.52 12.99
C ARG A 175 -29.78 5.04 13.54
N PHE A 176 -28.80 4.15 13.71
CA PHE A 176 -27.46 4.55 14.12
C PHE A 176 -26.80 5.45 13.08
N ALA A 177 -26.82 5.07 11.80
CA ALA A 177 -26.23 5.84 10.71
C ALA A 177 -26.84 7.25 10.62
N ALA A 178 -28.17 7.36 10.71
CA ALA A 178 -28.88 8.64 10.72
C ALA A 178 -28.49 9.54 11.92
N TRP A 179 -28.24 8.96 13.09
CA TRP A 179 -27.72 9.70 14.25
C TRP A 179 -26.24 10.08 14.07
N ALA A 180 -25.43 9.14 13.56
CA ALA A 180 -24.00 9.30 13.35
C ALA A 180 -23.68 10.38 12.33
N SER A 181 -24.54 10.59 11.31
CA SER A 181 -24.41 11.67 10.32
C SER A 181 -24.39 13.07 10.93
N LYS A 182 -24.89 13.23 12.16
CA LYS A 182 -25.01 14.52 12.87
C LYS A 182 -23.95 14.72 13.95
N GLN A 183 -23.03 13.76 14.13
CA GLN A 183 -21.95 13.80 15.12
C GLN A 183 -20.68 14.41 14.52
#